data_AF-A0A962H2Q1-F1
#
_entry.id   AF-A0A962H2Q1-F1
#
_cell.length_a   1.000
_cell.length_b   1.000
_cell.length_c   1.000
_cell.angle_alpha   90.00
_cell.angle_beta   90.00
_cell.angle_gamma   90.00
#
_symmetry.space_group_name_H-M   'P 1'
#
loop_
_entity.id
_entity.type
_entity.pdbx_description
1 polymer ?
#
loop_
_entity_poly.entity_id
_entity_poly.type
_entity_poly.pdbx_seq_one_letter_code
_entity_poly.pdbx_strand_id
1 'polypeptide(L)' 'MSQPSDSSTATVRADQWLWAARFFKTRSLAKQAIEGGKIEVNSARCKPAK' A
#
# COMPACT_ATOMS: atom_id res chain seq x y z
N MET A 1 20.99 21.68 2.36
CA MET A 1 20.92 20.21 2.45
C MET A 1 19.79 19.76 1.52
N SER A 2 20.10 19.52 0.25
CA SER A 2 19.10 19.13 -0.77
C SER A 2 18.81 17.64 -0.62
N GLN A 3 17.55 17.26 -0.40
CA GLN A 3 17.17 15.85 -0.31
C GLN A 3 17.47 15.12 -1.63
N PRO A 4 17.96 13.87 -1.58
CA PRO A 4 18.16 13.08 -2.79
C PRO A 4 16.79 12.73 -3.37
N SER A 5 16.61 13.00 -4.67
CA SER A 5 15.48 12.52 -5.45
C SER A 5 15.66 11.02 -5.70
N ASP A 6 15.05 10.18 -4.87
CA ASP A 6 14.94 8.73 -5.09
C ASP A 6 13.99 8.45 -6.27
N SER A 7 14.47 8.72 -7.47
CA SER A 7 13.85 8.35 -8.72
C SER A 7 14.23 6.90 -9.05
N SER A 8 13.35 5.96 -8.66
CA SER A 8 13.11 4.61 -9.26
C SER A 8 12.80 3.51 -8.23
N THR A 9 12.20 3.81 -7.08
CA THR A 9 11.61 2.75 -6.26
C THR A 9 10.38 2.21 -7.00
N ALA A 10 10.35 0.93 -7.36
CA ALA A 10 9.20 0.31 -7.99
C ALA A 10 7.99 0.40 -7.03
N THR A 11 7.14 1.41 -7.23
CA THR A 11 5.99 1.67 -6.35
C THR A 11 4.93 0.61 -6.62
N VAL A 12 4.92 -0.43 -5.79
CA VAL A 12 3.86 -1.45 -5.81
C VAL A 12 2.68 -0.93 -5.01
N ARG A 13 1.47 -1.06 -5.56
CA ARG A 13 0.26 -0.68 -4.82
C ARG A 13 0.08 -1.60 -3.61
N ALA A 14 -0.31 -1.02 -2.47
CA ALA A 14 -0.50 -1.78 -1.23
C ALA A 14 -1.53 -2.92 -1.39
N ASP A 15 -2.62 -2.72 -2.14
CA ASP A 15 -3.62 -3.77 -2.41
C ASP A 15 -3.03 -4.97 -3.18
N GLN A 16 -2.11 -4.70 -4.09
CA GLN A 16 -1.42 -5.73 -4.87
C GLN A 16 -0.40 -6.49 -4.00
N TRP A 17 0.37 -5.78 -3.18
CA TRP A 17 1.33 -6.39 -2.27
C TRP A 17 0.63 -7.28 -1.23
N LEU A 18 -0.46 -6.79 -0.63
CA LEU A 18 -1.22 -7.54 0.39
C LEU A 18 -1.86 -8.83 -0.16
N TRP A 19 -2.30 -8.80 -1.42
CA TRP A 19 -2.79 -10.00 -2.10
C TRP A 19 -1.66 -10.97 -2.46
N ALA A 20 -0.55 -10.47 -3.00
CA ALA A 20 0.62 -11.30 -3.33
C ALA A 20 1.23 -11.96 -2.08
N ALA A 21 1.26 -11.24 -0.96
CA ALA A 21 1.69 -11.73 0.34
C ALA A 21 0.66 -12.64 1.05
N ARG A 22 -0.47 -12.96 0.41
CA ARG A 22 -1.50 -13.90 0.89
C ARG A 22 -2.25 -13.47 2.16
N PHE A 23 -2.24 -12.18 2.54
CA PHE A 23 -3.08 -11.66 3.63
C PHE A 23 -4.56 -11.66 3.26
N PHE A 24 -4.89 -11.48 1.98
CA PHE A 24 -6.26 -11.46 1.48
C PHE A 24 -6.45 -12.44 0.32
N LYS A 25 -7.62 -13.08 0.29
CA LYS A 25 -8.00 -14.02 -0.78
C LYS A 25 -8.10 -13.34 -2.16
N THR A 26 -8.54 -12.08 -2.18
CA THR A 26 -8.74 -11.31 -3.41
C THR A 26 -8.20 -9.89 -3.26
N ARG A 27 -7.80 -9.29 -4.39
CA ARG A 27 -7.35 -7.90 -4.45
C ARG A 27 -8.42 -6.92 -3.98
N SER A 28 -9.69 -7.17 -4.28
CA SER A 28 -10.81 -6.32 -3.85
C SER A 28 -10.95 -6.28 -2.32
N LEU A 29 -10.70 -7.40 -1.64
CA LEU A 29 -10.76 -7.47 -0.18
C LEU A 29 -9.61 -6.68 0.47
N ALA A 30 -8.41 -6.75 -0.13
CA ALA A 30 -7.28 -5.92 0.29
C ALA A 30 -7.59 -4.42 0.12
N LYS A 31 -8.22 -4.04 -1.01
CA LYS A 31 -8.66 -2.65 -1.26
C LYS A 31 -9.68 -2.18 -0.22
N GLN A 32 -10.67 -2.99 0.11
CA GLN A 32 -11.65 -2.67 1.16
C GLN A 32 -11.01 -2.52 2.54
N ALA A 33 -9.99 -3.32 2.87
CA ALA A 33 -9.27 -3.19 4.13
C ALA A 33 -8.46 -1.88 4.21
N ILE A 34 -7.86 -1.45 3.09
CA ILE A 34 -7.18 -0.16 2.96
C ILE A 34 -8.20 0.99 3.10
N GLU A 35 -9.31 0.94 2.37
CA GLU A 35 -10.38 1.96 2.43
C GLU A 35 -11.04 2.03 3.81
N GLY A 36 -11.22 0.89 4.47
CA GLY A 36 -11.73 0.79 5.84
C GLY A 36 -10.76 1.27 6.92
N GLY A 37 -9.55 1.73 6.56
CA GLY A 37 -8.57 2.27 7.50
C GLY A 37 -7.97 1.23 8.44
N LYS A 38 -8.04 -0.06 8.09
CA LYS A 38 -7.49 -1.18 8.89
C LYS A 38 -6.02 -1.47 8.58
N ILE A 39 -5.44 -0.75 7.62
CA ILE A 39 -4.05 -0.91 7.17
C ILE A 39 -3.29 0.37 7.50
N GLU A 40 -2.22 0.23 8.28
CA GLU A 40 -1.26 1.29 8.58
C GLU A 40 0.09 0.90 7.98
N VAL A 41 0.74 1.84 7.28
CA VAL A 41 2.06 1.64 6.68
C VAL A 41 2.97 2.74 7.21
N ASN A 42 4.09 2.35 7.83
CA ASN A 42 5.07 3.28 8.42
C ASN A 42 4.43 4.28 9.40
N SER A 43 3.53 3.82 10.27
CA SER A 43 2.80 4.65 11.24
C SER A 43 1.88 5.71 10.63
N ALA A 44 1.57 5.60 9.33
CA ALA A 44 0.63 6.47 8.63
C ALA A 44 -0.51 5.63 8.04
N ARG A 45 -1.74 6.19 8.06
CA ARG A 45 -2.87 5.55 7.37
C ARG A 45 -2.52 5.33 5.92
N CYS A 46 -2.66 4.08 5.47
CA CYS A 46 -2.44 3.73 4.09
C CYS A 46 -3.55 4.37 3.25
N LYS A 47 -3.28 5.52 2.62
CA LYS A 47 -4.24 6.13 1.69
C LYS A 47 -4.30 5.23 0.44
N PRO A 48 -5.49 4.85 -0.03
CA PRO A 48 -5.58 4.15 -1.31
C PRO A 48 -4.99 5.06 -2.39
N ALA A 49 -3.94 4.58 -3.07
CA ALA A 49 -3.40 5.26 -4.23
C ALA A 49 -4.49 5.31 -5.31
N LYS A 50 -4.77 6.51 -5.83
CA LYS A 50 -5.73 6.73 -6.91
C LYS A 50 -5.15 6.18 -8.22
#